data_AF-X0B0E4-F1
#
_entry.id   AF-X0B0E4-F1
#
_cell.length_a   1.000
_cell.length_b   1.000
_cell.length_c   1.000
_cell.angle_alpha   90.00
_cell.angle_beta   90.00
_cell.angle_gamma   90.00
#
_symmetry.space_group_name_H-M   'P 1'
#
loop_
_entity.id
_entity.type
_entity.pdbx_description
1 polymer ?
#
loop_
_entity_poly.entity_id
_entity_poly.type
_entity_poly.pdbx_seq_one_letter_code
_entity_poly.pdbx_strand_id
1 'polypeptide(L)'
;MFDKSFELSKEYFVALQILRIINEWIDEPLANMEKLRDSTALKQNIFGADQARNNFDAAIRIMRQCRDKTRARIKKKSEEIESLRDGLFNATSLREATKAMELSQAVYAFTVVTVLFTPVSFLATFWALPFLNNTVDDKVTEPVSFRSSFIAMPLFTYALVIGIAWYMRLDKSSHVVPLLFALMRDTSLKPLVSLWNGILFIQTRWDRRSRNWTDSEESSEESV
;
A
#
# COMPACT_ATOMS: atom_id res chain seq x y z
N MET A 1 1.68 -1.45 -10.05
CA MET A 1 1.25 -2.83 -9.65
C MET A 1 -0.28 -3.00 -9.64
N PHE A 2 -1.03 -1.91 -9.45
CA PHE A 2 -2.49 -1.88 -9.57
C PHE A 2 -2.96 -1.84 -11.03
N ASP A 3 -2.09 -1.36 -11.93
CA ASP A 3 -2.40 -1.23 -13.36
C ASP A 3 -2.70 -2.59 -14.00
N LYS A 4 -1.96 -3.63 -13.59
CA LYS A 4 -2.15 -5.00 -14.11
C LYS A 4 -3.47 -5.63 -13.63
N SER A 5 -3.87 -5.41 -12.38
CA SER A 5 -5.17 -5.90 -11.87
C SER A 5 -6.34 -5.13 -12.47
N PHE A 6 -6.15 -3.83 -12.71
CA PHE A 6 -7.14 -2.99 -13.38
C PHE A 6 -7.32 -3.38 -14.85
N GLU A 7 -6.22 -3.62 -15.59
CA GLU A 7 -6.26 -4.17 -16.96
C GLU A 7 -6.99 -5.53 -17.00
N LEU A 8 -6.65 -6.45 -16.11
CA LEU A 8 -7.31 -7.76 -16.02
C LEU A 8 -8.81 -7.62 -15.75
N SER A 9 -9.21 -6.69 -14.87
CA SER A 9 -10.64 -6.43 -14.61
C SER A 9 -11.38 -5.94 -15.85
N LYS A 10 -10.73 -5.10 -16.67
CA LYS A 10 -11.26 -4.60 -17.94
C LYS A 10 -11.40 -5.74 -18.95
N GLU A 11 -10.42 -6.64 -19.03
CA GLU A 11 -10.47 -7.82 -19.90
C GLU A 11 -11.62 -8.76 -19.52
N TYR A 12 -11.82 -9.05 -18.23
CA TYR A 12 -12.94 -9.87 -17.77
C TYR A 12 -14.29 -9.22 -18.08
N PHE A 13 -14.40 -7.90 -17.90
CA PHE A 13 -15.61 -7.17 -18.25
C PHE A 13 -15.90 -7.24 -19.75
N VAL A 14 -14.88 -7.03 -20.60
CA VAL A 14 -15.02 -7.15 -22.06
C VAL A 14 -15.43 -8.57 -22.45
N ALA A 15 -14.84 -9.60 -21.84
CA ALA A 15 -15.20 -10.99 -22.10
C ALA A 15 -16.67 -11.29 -21.74
N LEU A 16 -17.14 -10.81 -20.58
CA LEU A 16 -18.55 -10.94 -20.18
C LEU A 16 -19.49 -10.18 -21.11
N GLN A 17 -19.10 -8.99 -21.57
CA GLN A 17 -19.90 -8.19 -22.50
C GLN A 17 -20.02 -8.88 -23.87
N ILE A 18 -18.91 -9.40 -24.40
CA ILE A 18 -18.92 -10.19 -25.65
C ILE A 18 -19.84 -11.41 -25.48
N LEU A 19 -19.72 -12.11 -24.36
CA LEU A 19 -20.50 -13.30 -24.07
C LEU A 19 -22.01 -13.01 -23.98
N ARG A 20 -22.36 -11.87 -23.38
CA ARG A 20 -23.73 -11.36 -23.31
C ARG A 20 -24.28 -11.03 -24.70
N ILE A 21 -23.51 -10.31 -25.51
CA ILE A 21 -23.89 -9.99 -26.90
C ILE A 21 -24.12 -11.28 -27.68
N ILE A 22 -23.21 -12.25 -27.60
CA ILE A 22 -23.40 -13.54 -28.29
C ILE A 22 -24.69 -14.23 -27.83
N ASN A 23 -24.99 -14.23 -26.53
CA ASN A 23 -26.20 -14.88 -26.01
C ASN A 23 -27.51 -14.17 -26.40
N GLU A 24 -27.46 -12.86 -26.66
CA GLU A 24 -28.58 -12.08 -27.19
C GLU A 24 -28.78 -12.34 -28.69
N TRP A 25 -27.69 -12.41 -29.45
CA TRP A 25 -27.72 -12.60 -30.89
C TRP A 25 -27.99 -14.05 -31.32
N ILE A 26 -27.80 -15.03 -30.43
CA ILE A 26 -27.92 -16.45 -30.79
C ILE A 26 -29.34 -16.89 -31.16
N ASP A 27 -30.37 -16.12 -30.77
CA ASP A 27 -31.77 -16.43 -31.09
C ASP A 27 -32.17 -15.93 -32.48
N GLU A 28 -31.47 -14.91 -33.02
CA GLU A 28 -31.81 -14.25 -34.28
C GLU A 28 -31.69 -15.18 -35.52
N PRO A 29 -30.62 -15.99 -35.68
CA PRO A 29 -30.50 -16.91 -36.82
C PRO A 29 -31.64 -17.94 -36.85
N LEU A 30 -32.05 -18.42 -35.68
CA LEU A 30 -33.15 -19.38 -35.58
C LEU A 30 -34.48 -18.72 -35.95
N ALA A 31 -34.75 -17.53 -35.41
CA ALA A 31 -35.97 -16.78 -35.73
C ALA A 31 -36.07 -16.44 -37.23
N ASN A 32 -34.94 -16.10 -37.86
CA ASN A 32 -34.88 -15.85 -39.30
C ASN A 32 -35.15 -17.12 -40.12
N MET A 33 -34.60 -18.26 -39.69
CA MET A 33 -34.85 -19.56 -40.33
C MET A 33 -36.32 -20.00 -40.21
N GLU A 34 -36.94 -19.79 -39.05
CA GLU A 34 -38.37 -20.06 -38.82
C GLU A 34 -39.26 -19.16 -39.69
N LYS A 35 -38.92 -17.87 -39.82
CA LYS A 35 -39.61 -16.95 -40.75
C LYS A 35 -39.48 -17.38 -42.21
N LEU A 36 -38.30 -17.83 -42.63
CA LEU A 36 -38.05 -18.34 -43.98
C LEU A 36 -38.90 -19.59 -44.27
N ARG A 37 -38.98 -20.52 -43.31
CA ARG A 37 -39.80 -21.73 -43.38
C ARG A 37 -41.29 -21.42 -43.52
N ASP A 38 -41.78 -20.40 -42.81
CA ASP A 38 -43.19 -20.02 -42.82
C ASP A 38 -43.58 -19.06 -43.95
N SER A 39 -42.61 -18.58 -44.73
CA SER A 39 -42.83 -17.66 -45.84
C SER A 39 -43.75 -18.24 -46.92
N THR A 40 -44.66 -17.39 -47.43
CA THR A 40 -45.67 -17.75 -48.44
C THR A 40 -45.06 -18.30 -49.73
N ALA A 41 -43.83 -17.89 -50.07
CA ALA A 41 -43.08 -18.39 -51.23
C ALA A 41 -42.77 -19.89 -51.15
N LEU A 42 -42.57 -20.42 -49.94
CA LEU A 42 -42.35 -21.85 -49.68
C LEU A 42 -43.66 -22.65 -49.67
N LYS A 43 -44.78 -21.98 -49.34
CA LYS A 43 -46.13 -22.56 -49.38
C LYS A 43 -46.75 -22.58 -50.78
N GLN A 44 -46.38 -21.64 -51.66
CA GLN A 44 -46.97 -21.49 -53.00
C GLN A 44 -46.27 -22.28 -54.11
N ASN A 45 -45.04 -22.78 -53.91
CA ASN A 45 -44.29 -23.48 -54.97
C ASN A 45 -44.64 -24.98 -55.06
N ILE A 46 -45.46 -25.32 -56.07
CA ILE A 46 -45.36 -26.40 -57.07
C ILE A 46 -44.39 -27.58 -56.74
N PHE A 47 -44.90 -28.83 -56.84
CA PHE A 47 -44.17 -30.13 -56.85
C PHE A 47 -42.81 -30.16 -56.11
N GLY A 48 -42.80 -30.68 -54.87
CA GLY A 48 -41.58 -30.82 -54.05
C GLY A 48 -41.52 -29.94 -52.79
N ALA A 49 -42.58 -29.16 -52.51
CA ALA A 49 -42.71 -28.35 -51.29
C ALA A 49 -42.52 -29.14 -49.99
N ASP A 50 -43.02 -30.39 -49.94
CA ASP A 50 -42.86 -31.26 -48.77
C ASP A 50 -41.39 -31.62 -48.50
N GLN A 51 -40.60 -31.83 -49.55
CA GLN A 51 -39.18 -32.16 -49.41
C GLN A 51 -38.37 -30.94 -48.95
N ALA A 52 -38.67 -29.76 -49.49
CA ALA A 52 -38.07 -28.51 -49.01
C ALA A 52 -38.41 -28.27 -47.53
N ARG A 53 -39.69 -28.42 -47.16
CA ARG A 53 -40.18 -28.23 -45.79
C ARG A 53 -39.52 -29.19 -44.80
N ASN A 54 -39.38 -30.46 -45.16
CA ASN A 54 -38.68 -31.46 -44.34
C ASN A 54 -37.18 -31.13 -44.15
N ASN A 55 -36.53 -30.61 -45.19
CA ASN A 55 -35.13 -30.16 -45.10
C ASN A 55 -34.97 -28.94 -44.19
N PHE A 56 -35.89 -27.96 -44.26
CA PHE A 56 -35.90 -26.82 -43.34
C PHE A 56 -36.18 -27.25 -41.90
N ASP A 57 -37.09 -28.19 -41.68
CA ASP A 57 -37.37 -28.73 -40.34
C ASP A 57 -36.17 -29.49 -39.76
N ALA A 58 -35.39 -30.18 -40.60
CA ALA A 58 -34.12 -30.79 -40.21
C ALA A 58 -33.07 -29.73 -39.85
N ALA A 59 -32.92 -28.68 -40.66
CA ALA A 59 -31.97 -27.59 -40.43
C ALA A 59 -32.29 -26.80 -39.15
N ILE A 60 -33.57 -26.47 -38.92
CA ILE A 60 -34.06 -25.80 -37.70
C ILE A 60 -33.77 -26.65 -36.47
N ARG A 61 -33.94 -27.97 -36.55
CA ARG A 61 -33.65 -28.89 -35.44
C ARG A 61 -32.17 -28.88 -35.07
N ILE A 62 -31.28 -28.92 -36.07
CA ILE A 62 -29.83 -28.84 -35.88
C ILE A 62 -29.45 -27.46 -35.29
N MET A 63 -30.03 -26.38 -35.81
CA MET A 63 -29.79 -25.04 -35.28
C MET A 63 -30.23 -24.89 -33.82
N ARG A 64 -31.40 -25.44 -33.43
CA ARG A 64 -31.84 -25.44 -32.02
C ARG A 64 -30.86 -26.19 -31.13
N GLN A 65 -30.41 -27.38 -31.54
CA GLN A 65 -29.40 -28.13 -30.78
C GLN A 65 -28.08 -27.36 -30.65
N CYS A 66 -27.63 -26.71 -31.73
CA CYS A 66 -26.42 -25.89 -31.72
C CYS A 66 -26.56 -24.67 -30.81
N ARG A 67 -27.70 -23.97 -30.88
CA ARG A 67 -28.07 -22.84 -30.02
C ARG A 67 -28.04 -23.26 -28.56
N ASP A 68 -28.74 -24.33 -28.19
CA ASP A 68 -28.87 -24.78 -26.80
C ASP A 68 -27.51 -25.20 -26.23
N LYS A 69 -26.70 -25.92 -27.02
CA LYS A 69 -25.34 -26.30 -26.65
C LYS A 69 -24.43 -25.08 -26.46
N THR A 70 -24.55 -24.09 -27.33
CA THR A 70 -23.75 -22.86 -27.26
C THR A 70 -24.19 -21.98 -26.10
N ARG A 71 -25.50 -21.82 -25.88
CA ARG A 71 -26.06 -21.12 -24.71
C ARG A 71 -25.63 -21.76 -23.39
N ALA A 72 -25.62 -23.09 -23.31
CA ALA A 72 -25.11 -23.80 -22.13
C ALA A 72 -23.61 -23.54 -21.90
N ARG A 73 -22.80 -23.55 -22.96
CA ARG A 73 -21.37 -23.23 -22.89
C ARG A 73 -21.11 -21.79 -22.48
N ILE A 74 -21.90 -20.86 -23.02
CA ILE A 74 -21.84 -19.44 -22.70
C ILE A 74 -22.16 -19.24 -21.23
N LYS A 75 -23.28 -19.78 -20.73
CA LYS A 75 -23.66 -19.66 -19.33
C LYS A 75 -22.55 -20.17 -18.40
N LYS A 76 -22.01 -21.37 -18.68
CA LYS A 76 -20.90 -21.94 -17.91
C LYS A 76 -19.66 -21.04 -17.92
N LYS A 77 -19.27 -20.52 -19.09
CA LYS A 77 -18.11 -19.62 -19.21
C LYS A 77 -18.33 -18.28 -18.50
N SER A 78 -19.55 -17.77 -18.49
CA SER A 78 -19.91 -16.54 -17.77
C SER A 78 -19.73 -16.72 -16.27
N GLU A 79 -20.26 -17.81 -15.72
CA GLU A 79 -20.15 -18.16 -14.30
C GLU A 79 -18.69 -18.38 -13.88
N GLU A 80 -17.90 -19.06 -14.72
CA GLU A 80 -16.45 -19.22 -14.49
C GLU A 80 -15.73 -17.87 -14.46
N ILE A 81 -15.94 -17.01 -15.46
CA ILE A 81 -15.29 -15.70 -15.54
C ILE A 81 -15.71 -14.78 -14.38
N GLU A 82 -16.98 -14.79 -14.01
CA GLU A 82 -17.49 -14.05 -12.86
C GLU A 82 -16.83 -14.51 -11.55
N SER A 83 -16.74 -15.82 -11.32
CA SER A 83 -16.05 -16.36 -10.15
C SER A 83 -14.56 -15.99 -10.11
N LEU A 84 -13.87 -16.02 -11.26
CA LEU A 84 -12.46 -15.62 -11.34
C LEU A 84 -12.28 -14.12 -11.06
N ARG A 85 -13.14 -13.28 -11.63
CA ARG A 85 -13.16 -11.83 -11.38
C ARG A 85 -13.33 -11.54 -9.89
N ASP A 86 -14.31 -12.19 -9.27
CA ASP A 86 -14.62 -11.98 -7.85
C ASP A 86 -13.48 -12.49 -6.95
N GLY A 87 -12.87 -13.62 -7.30
CA GLY A 87 -11.67 -14.13 -6.63
C GLY A 87 -10.47 -13.18 -6.73
N LEU A 88 -10.24 -12.58 -7.90
CA LEU A 88 -9.17 -11.61 -8.13
C LEU A 88 -9.42 -10.31 -7.35
N PHE A 89 -10.65 -9.81 -7.33
CA PHE A 89 -10.98 -8.61 -6.55
C PHE A 89 -10.86 -8.85 -5.06
N ASN A 90 -11.32 -9.98 -4.54
CA ASN A 90 -11.18 -10.29 -3.13
C ASN A 90 -9.70 -10.38 -2.71
N ALA A 91 -8.86 -11.05 -3.52
CA ALA A 91 -7.41 -11.09 -3.29
C ALA A 91 -6.74 -9.71 -3.42
N THR A 92 -7.20 -8.88 -4.35
CA THR A 92 -6.70 -7.52 -4.55
C THR A 92 -7.07 -6.62 -3.37
N SER A 93 -8.31 -6.65 -2.91
CA SER A 93 -8.78 -5.94 -1.72
C SER A 93 -8.04 -6.39 -0.46
N LEU A 94 -7.79 -7.69 -0.30
CA LEU A 94 -6.97 -8.19 0.81
C LEU A 94 -5.54 -7.66 0.72
N ARG A 95 -4.92 -7.65 -0.47
CA ARG A 95 -3.57 -7.11 -0.66
C ARG A 95 -3.52 -5.59 -0.44
N GLU A 96 -4.56 -4.87 -0.83
CA GLU A 96 -4.71 -3.43 -0.54
C GLU A 96 -4.84 -3.18 0.96
N ALA A 97 -5.66 -3.97 1.65
CA ALA A 97 -5.77 -3.92 3.10
C ALA A 97 -4.44 -4.26 3.79
N THR A 98 -3.70 -5.27 3.33
CA THR A 98 -2.37 -5.62 3.85
C THR A 98 -1.38 -4.48 3.65
N LYS A 99 -1.36 -3.85 2.46
CA LYS A 99 -0.51 -2.67 2.23
C LYS A 99 -0.87 -1.49 3.13
N ALA A 100 -2.15 -1.24 3.33
CA ALA A 100 -2.61 -0.21 4.26
C ALA A 100 -2.19 -0.55 5.71
N MET A 101 -2.20 -1.84 6.07
CA MET A 101 -1.73 -2.32 7.37
C MET A 101 -0.22 -2.11 7.53
N GLU A 102 0.59 -2.47 6.53
CA GLU A 102 2.04 -2.22 6.52
C GLU A 102 2.36 -0.72 6.64
N LEU A 103 1.60 0.13 5.92
CA LEU A 103 1.71 1.59 6.04
C LEU A 103 1.38 2.06 7.45
N SER A 104 0.29 1.57 8.04
CA SER A 104 -0.11 1.93 9.40
C SER A 104 0.93 1.52 10.46
N GLN A 105 1.61 0.38 10.24
CA GLN A 105 2.70 -0.08 11.08
C GLN A 105 3.94 0.82 10.96
N ALA A 106 4.28 1.26 9.75
CA ALA A 106 5.38 2.20 9.52
C ALA A 106 5.12 3.54 10.21
N VAL A 107 3.90 4.08 10.12
CA VAL A 107 3.50 5.31 10.82
C VAL A 107 3.60 5.13 12.33
N TYR A 108 3.11 4.02 12.88
CA TYR A 108 3.23 3.73 14.31
C TYR A 108 4.69 3.71 14.79
N ALA A 109 5.58 3.01 14.07
CA ALA A 109 6.99 2.97 14.42
C ALA A 109 7.65 4.36 14.35
N PHE A 110 7.35 5.13 13.31
CA PHE A 110 7.84 6.50 13.17
C PHE A 110 7.38 7.41 14.33
N THR A 111 6.11 7.31 14.73
CA THR A 111 5.56 8.07 15.86
C THR A 111 6.26 7.70 17.16
N VAL A 112 6.50 6.41 17.44
CA VAL A 112 7.22 5.98 18.64
C VAL A 112 8.64 6.55 18.67
N VAL A 113 9.39 6.46 17.56
CA VAL A 113 10.75 7.02 17.48
C VAL A 113 10.74 8.54 17.67
N THR A 114 9.79 9.23 17.05
CA THR A 114 9.67 10.70 17.15
C THR A 114 9.35 11.12 18.58
N VAL A 115 8.34 10.51 19.20
CA VAL A 115 7.95 10.83 20.59
C VAL A 115 9.09 10.58 21.58
N LEU A 116 9.92 9.56 21.34
CA LEU A 116 11.11 9.31 22.17
C LEU A 116 12.24 10.29 21.91
N PHE A 117 12.47 10.66 20.65
CA PHE A 117 13.61 11.47 20.24
C PHE A 117 13.39 12.96 20.47
N THR A 118 12.17 13.48 20.30
CA THR A 118 11.87 14.91 20.43
C THR A 118 12.31 15.51 21.78
N PRO A 119 12.03 14.88 22.95
CA PRO A 119 12.52 15.39 24.23
C PRO A 119 14.04 15.31 24.38
N VAL A 120 14.69 14.29 23.80
CA VAL A 120 16.17 14.16 23.79
C VAL A 120 16.80 15.25 22.94
N SER A 121 16.27 15.49 21.75
CA SER A 121 16.79 16.51 20.83
C SER A 121 16.67 17.90 21.47
N PHE A 122 15.52 18.19 22.09
CA PHE A 122 15.34 19.42 22.85
C PHE A 122 16.42 19.54 23.94
N LEU A 123 16.60 18.50 24.76
CA LEU A 123 17.63 18.50 25.79
C LEU A 123 19.03 18.78 25.21
N ALA A 124 19.41 18.09 24.15
CA ALA A 124 20.71 18.24 23.50
C ALA A 124 20.95 19.67 22.97
N THR A 125 19.95 20.30 22.36
CA THR A 125 20.05 21.68 21.87
C THR A 125 20.28 22.67 23.00
N PHE A 126 19.66 22.46 24.17
CA PHE A 126 19.86 23.34 25.33
C PHE A 126 21.24 23.17 25.98
N TRP A 127 21.79 21.96 26.00
CA TRP A 127 23.17 21.73 26.43
C TRP A 127 24.20 22.31 25.45
N ALA A 128 23.83 22.52 24.19
CA ALA A 128 24.68 23.17 23.20
C ALA A 128 24.64 24.72 23.27
N LEU A 129 23.78 25.31 24.11
CA LEU A 129 23.73 26.76 24.26
C LEU A 129 24.91 27.25 25.14
N PRO A 130 25.64 28.30 24.71
CA PRO A 130 26.83 28.81 25.39
C PRO A 130 26.54 29.43 26.78
N PHE A 131 25.27 29.65 27.12
CA PHE A 131 24.85 30.19 28.42
C PHE A 131 25.13 29.27 29.62
N LEU A 132 25.37 27.96 29.40
CA LEU A 132 25.73 26.99 30.45
C LEU A 132 27.21 26.53 30.37
N ASN A 133 27.96 27.00 29.36
CA ASN A 133 29.31 26.50 29.05
C ASN A 133 30.40 27.61 29.11
N ASN A 134 30.03 28.87 29.33
CA ASN A 134 31.00 29.97 29.45
C ASN A 134 31.48 30.12 30.90
N THR A 135 32.65 29.56 31.19
CA THR A 135 33.44 29.85 32.38
C THR A 135 34.30 31.09 32.13
N VAL A 136 33.73 32.28 32.23
CA VAL A 136 34.54 33.51 32.34
C VAL A 136 33.95 34.34 33.48
N ASP A 137 34.62 34.24 34.62
CA ASP A 137 34.70 35.24 35.69
C ASP A 137 33.43 36.06 36.00
N ASP A 138 32.40 35.42 36.53
CA ASP A 138 31.86 35.80 37.84
C ASP A 138 30.86 34.74 38.31
N LYS A 139 30.79 34.51 39.62
CA LYS A 139 29.91 33.52 40.26
C LYS A 139 28.42 33.87 40.04
N VAL A 140 27.86 33.54 38.89
CA VAL A 140 26.43 33.28 38.79
C VAL A 140 26.23 31.84 39.21
N THR A 141 25.92 31.65 40.50
CA THR A 141 25.52 30.35 41.03
C THR A 141 24.27 29.93 40.26
N GLU A 142 24.43 29.05 39.27
CA GLU A 142 23.29 28.45 38.59
C GLU A 142 22.40 27.82 39.68
N PRO A 143 21.12 28.23 39.80
CA PRO A 143 20.27 27.67 40.82
C PRO A 143 20.13 26.17 40.53
N VAL A 144 20.47 25.32 41.50
CA VAL A 144 20.31 23.86 41.44
C VAL A 144 18.90 23.42 40.99
N SER A 145 17.89 24.28 41.18
CA SER A 145 16.53 24.14 40.68
C SER A 145 16.43 24.09 39.15
N PHE A 146 17.33 24.78 38.42
CA PHE A 146 17.36 24.77 36.96
C PHE A 146 17.81 23.41 36.44
N ARG A 147 18.92 22.85 36.97
CA ARG A 147 19.41 21.52 36.61
C ARG A 147 18.40 20.41 36.94
N SER A 148 17.75 20.52 38.10
CA SER A 148 16.71 19.56 38.51
C SER A 148 15.48 19.63 37.60
N SER A 149 15.00 20.83 37.25
CA SER A 149 13.85 21.01 36.35
C SER A 149 14.16 20.53 34.93
N PHE A 150 15.41 20.71 34.48
CA PHE A 150 15.87 20.28 33.16
C PHE A 150 15.93 18.76 33.00
N ILE A 151 16.21 18.03 34.08
CA ILE A 151 16.17 16.56 34.10
C ILE A 151 14.73 16.08 34.34
N ALA A 152 13.97 16.78 35.19
CA ALA A 152 12.60 16.41 35.54
C ALA A 152 11.62 16.56 34.37
N MET A 153 11.76 17.58 33.51
CA MET A 153 10.87 17.81 32.35
C MET A 153 10.90 16.66 31.32
N PRO A 154 12.08 16.20 30.85
CA PRO A 154 12.16 15.02 29.99
C PRO A 154 11.68 13.75 30.68
N LEU A 155 12.02 13.55 31.97
CA LEU A 155 11.57 12.40 32.75
C LEU A 155 10.04 12.35 32.87
N PHE A 156 9.42 13.50 33.13
CA PHE A 156 7.97 13.65 33.15
C PHE A 156 7.37 13.42 31.77
N THR A 157 8.01 13.93 30.71
CA THR A 157 7.57 13.69 29.33
C THR A 157 7.61 12.20 28.98
N TYR A 158 8.66 11.47 29.36
CA TYR A 158 8.71 10.01 29.21
C TYR A 158 7.68 9.30 30.06
N ALA A 159 7.48 9.71 31.32
CA ALA A 159 6.45 9.15 32.20
C ALA A 159 5.04 9.35 31.63
N LEU A 160 4.78 10.52 31.03
CA LEU A 160 3.52 10.85 30.38
C LEU A 160 3.35 10.06 29.08
N VAL A 161 4.40 9.92 28.27
CA VAL A 161 4.40 9.07 27.07
C VAL A 161 4.17 7.59 27.42
N ILE A 162 4.85 7.08 28.45
CA ILE A 162 4.68 5.71 28.96
C ILE A 162 3.27 5.55 29.54
N GLY A 163 2.75 6.57 30.23
CA GLY A 163 1.39 6.60 30.76
C GLY A 163 0.33 6.57 29.66
N ILE A 164 0.47 7.39 28.62
CA ILE A 164 -0.42 7.39 27.44
C ILE A 164 -0.31 6.07 26.69
N ALA A 165 0.90 5.54 26.50
CA ALA A 165 1.12 4.24 25.88
C ALA A 165 0.45 3.12 26.68
N TRP A 166 0.53 3.17 28.02
CA TRP A 166 -0.16 2.22 28.91
C TRP A 166 -1.68 2.40 28.87
N TYR A 167 -2.16 3.64 28.81
CA TYR A 167 -3.58 3.97 28.71
C TYR A 167 -4.20 3.47 27.39
N MET A 168 -3.53 3.70 26.26
CA MET A 168 -3.93 3.14 24.96
C MET A 168 -3.79 1.60 24.90
N ARG A 169 -2.96 1.01 25.77
CA ARG A 169 -2.74 -0.45 25.88
C ARG A 169 -3.81 -1.17 26.70
N LEU A 170 -4.56 -0.46 27.55
CA LEU A 170 -5.62 -1.05 28.37
C LEU A 170 -6.86 -1.46 27.54
N ASP A 171 -7.10 -0.81 26.39
CA ASP A 171 -8.28 -1.09 25.56
C ASP A 171 -8.03 -2.21 24.51
N LYS A 172 -6.78 -2.67 24.33
CA LYS A 172 -6.46 -3.72 23.35
C LYS A 172 -5.44 -4.73 23.90
N SER A 173 -5.97 -5.67 24.68
CA SER A 173 -5.28 -6.91 25.06
C SER A 173 -4.92 -7.75 23.82
N SER A 174 -3.68 -7.66 23.35
CA SER A 174 -2.97 -8.79 22.73
C SER A 174 -1.45 -8.58 22.68
N HIS A 175 -0.72 -9.68 22.81
CA HIS A 175 0.71 -9.82 23.13
C HIS A 175 1.71 -9.37 22.04
N VAL A 176 1.53 -8.21 21.41
CA VAL A 176 2.36 -7.80 20.24
C VAL A 176 3.69 -7.13 20.63
N VAL A 177 3.80 -6.58 21.84
CA VAL A 177 4.98 -5.80 22.26
C VAL A 177 6.25 -6.63 22.53
N PRO A 178 6.22 -7.82 23.18
CA PRO A 178 7.45 -8.60 23.30
C PRO A 178 7.96 -9.07 21.93
N LEU A 179 7.08 -9.20 20.93
CA LEU A 179 7.45 -9.57 19.57
C LEU A 179 8.04 -8.40 18.78
N LEU A 180 7.50 -7.18 18.88
CA LEU A 180 8.06 -5.99 18.22
C LEU A 180 9.42 -5.60 18.79
N PHE A 181 9.62 -5.74 20.10
CA PHE A 181 10.92 -5.50 20.75
C PHE A 181 11.94 -6.59 20.39
N ALA A 182 11.51 -7.85 20.27
CA ALA A 182 12.37 -8.94 19.81
C ALA A 182 12.73 -8.85 18.32
N LEU A 183 11.78 -8.46 17.45
CA LEU A 183 11.99 -8.32 16.01
C LEU A 183 12.90 -7.12 15.67
N MET A 184 12.74 -6.01 16.40
CA MET A 184 13.60 -4.83 16.27
C MET A 184 15.03 -5.10 16.75
N ARG A 185 15.20 -5.99 17.77
CA ARG A 185 16.51 -6.42 18.26
C ARG A 185 17.28 -7.25 17.23
N ASP A 186 16.62 -8.12 16.46
CA ASP A 186 17.30 -9.02 15.53
C ASP A 186 17.54 -8.42 14.13
N THR A 187 16.75 -7.44 13.67
CA THR A 187 16.74 -7.10 12.21
C THR A 187 17.44 -5.80 11.82
N SER A 188 17.85 -4.89 12.72
CA SER A 188 18.28 -3.55 12.25
C SER A 188 19.40 -2.80 12.98
N LEU A 189 19.99 -3.34 14.06
CA LEU A 189 20.95 -2.53 14.82
C LEU A 189 22.40 -2.53 14.29
N LYS A 190 22.76 -3.45 13.38
CA LYS A 190 24.11 -3.47 12.78
C LYS A 190 24.38 -2.34 11.76
N PRO A 191 23.48 -2.05 10.79
CA PRO A 191 23.72 -0.97 9.82
C PRO A 191 23.61 0.43 10.45
N LEU A 192 22.78 0.60 11.48
CA LEU A 192 22.53 1.89 12.11
C LEU A 192 23.72 2.33 12.99
N VAL A 193 24.38 1.39 13.68
CA VAL A 193 25.63 1.65 14.42
C VAL A 193 26.80 1.97 13.45
N SER A 194 26.83 1.34 12.26
CA SER A 194 27.81 1.66 11.21
C SER A 194 27.62 3.07 10.65
N LEU A 195 26.38 3.51 10.44
CA LEU A 195 26.06 4.87 10.01
C LEU A 195 26.37 5.90 11.11
N TRP A 196 26.12 5.56 12.38
CA TRP A 196 26.44 6.41 13.52
C TRP A 196 27.94 6.67 13.68
N ASN A 197 28.78 5.64 13.48
CA ASN A 197 30.23 5.80 13.48
C ASN A 197 30.75 6.63 12.29
N GLY A 198 30.10 6.57 11.13
CA GLY A 198 30.43 7.42 9.97
C GLY A 198 30.10 8.90 10.20
N ILE A 199 28.98 9.19 10.87
CA ILE A 199 28.56 10.56 11.21
C ILE A 199 29.51 11.18 12.24
N LEU A 200 29.96 10.40 13.24
CA LEU A 200 30.93 10.86 14.25
C LEU A 200 32.30 11.19 13.62
N PHE A 201 32.72 10.44 12.60
CA PHE A 201 33.96 10.70 11.86
C PHE A 201 33.91 11.98 11.03
N ILE A 202 32.76 12.31 10.42
CA ILE A 202 32.58 13.54 9.65
C ILE A 202 32.61 14.78 10.58
N GLN A 203 32.09 14.66 11.79
CA GLN A 203 32.09 15.75 12.76
C GLN A 203 33.52 16.07 13.27
N THR A 204 34.36 15.05 13.51
CA THR A 204 35.78 15.27 13.88
C THR A 204 36.63 15.88 12.75
N ARG A 205 36.22 15.73 11.49
CA ARG A 205 36.92 16.31 10.33
C ARG A 205 36.58 17.79 10.13
N TRP A 206 35.40 18.23 10.54
CA TRP A 206 35.02 19.65 10.54
C TRP A 206 35.72 20.44 11.66
N ASP A 207 35.88 19.83 12.84
CA ASP A 207 36.53 20.46 14.00
C ASP A 207 38.06 20.64 13.84
N ARG A 208 38.68 19.86 12.93
CA ARG A 208 40.08 20.03 12.55
C ARG A 208 40.28 21.10 11.47
N ARG A 209 39.22 21.43 10.72
CA ARG A 209 39.28 22.45 9.67
C ARG A 209 39.07 23.85 10.25
N SER A 210 38.21 24.02 11.25
CA SER A 210 38.00 25.31 11.94
C SER A 210 39.26 25.82 12.65
N ARG A 211 40.07 24.93 13.23
CA ARG A 211 41.34 25.26 13.91
C ARG A 211 42.44 25.80 12.98
N ASN A 212 42.47 25.35 11.72
CA ASN A 212 43.46 25.85 10.75
C ASN A 212 43.13 27.25 10.21
N TRP A 213 41.87 27.69 10.31
CA TRP A 213 41.48 29.05 9.88
C TRP A 213 41.87 30.10 10.93
N THR A 214 41.78 29.77 12.22
CA THR A 214 42.17 30.67 13.33
C THR A 214 43.69 30.91 13.37
N ASP A 215 44.50 29.89 13.12
CA ASP A 215 45.98 30.03 13.08
C ASP A 215 46.45 30.85 11.86
N SER A 216 45.62 30.95 10.81
CA SER A 216 45.95 31.71 9.60
C SER A 216 45.63 33.20 9.72
N GLU A 217 44.65 33.58 10.56
CA GLU A 217 44.32 34.97 10.87
C GLU A 217 45.32 35.59 11.85
N GLU A 218 45.79 34.83 12.84
CA GLU A 218 46.74 35.29 13.86
C GLU A 218 48.15 35.54 13.26
N SER A 219 48.53 34.76 12.23
CA SER A 219 49.77 34.97 11.47
C SER A 219 49.76 36.24 10.59
N SER A 220 48.60 36.82 10.30
CA SER A 220 48.47 38.03 9.46
C SER A 220 48.39 39.33 10.24
N GLU A 221 48.16 39.30 11.55
CA GLU A 221 48.13 40.48 12.41
C GLU A 221 49.50 40.80 13.06
N GLU A 222 50.44 39.85 13.13
CA GLU A 222 51.80 40.10 13.66
C GLU A 222 52.78 40.72 12.64
N SER A 223 52.36 40.99 11.40
CA SER A 223 53.21 41.56 10.34
C SER A 223 52.77 42.94 9.83
N VAL A 224 52.34 43.83 10.73
CA VAL A 224 52.14 45.27 10.45
C VAL A 224 52.83 46.12 11.52
#